data_AF-A0A4U1JIK7-F1
#
_entry.id   AF-A0A4U1JIK7-F1
#
_cell.length_a   1.000
_cell.length_b   1.000
_cell.length_c   1.000
_cell.angle_alpha   90.00
_cell.angle_beta   90.00
_cell.angle_gamma   90.00
#
_symmetry.space_group_name_H-M   'P 1'
#
loop_
_entity.id
_entity.type
_entity.pdbx_description
1 polymer ?
#
loop_
_entity_poly.entity_id
_entity_poly.type
_entity_poly.pdbx_seq_one_letter_code
_entity_poly.pdbx_strand_id
1 'polypeptide(L)'
;MRSLPFFLAALVLPSIAWAEPPAAPPPPPAPFWTGPRVAAAIVMTTSVGAIVAGAVYAARSDEANAALKYHCLTSDPNQCDAEGYALRGKATTDGRVATTALGVGAAGVFLGLVLGWINPEAHPSPAPVKVTVAPVVGGTMQGIVVMGRF
;
A
#
# COMPACT_ATOMS: atom_id res chain seq x y z
N MET A 1 6.66 -58.55 71.92
CA MET A 1 6.17 -57.16 72.04
C MET A 1 6.25 -56.54 70.65
N ARG A 2 5.13 -55.94 70.22
CA ARG A 2 4.71 -55.70 68.83
C ARG A 2 4.95 -54.22 68.51
N SER A 3 5.82 -53.88 67.57
CA SER A 3 6.03 -52.50 67.10
C SER A 3 5.57 -52.38 65.64
N LEU A 4 4.61 -51.47 65.43
CA LEU A 4 3.89 -51.23 64.19
C LEU A 4 4.78 -50.66 63.07
N PRO A 5 4.49 -50.97 61.80
CA PRO A 5 5.11 -50.31 60.66
C PRO A 5 4.53 -48.90 60.48
N PHE A 6 5.42 -47.95 60.24
CA PHE A 6 5.14 -46.59 59.77
C PHE A 6 4.22 -46.65 58.55
N PHE A 7 2.95 -46.29 58.74
CA PHE A 7 1.98 -46.09 57.68
C PHE A 7 2.41 -44.90 56.83
N LEU A 8 3.01 -45.20 55.68
CA LEU A 8 3.22 -44.31 54.55
C LEU A 8 1.83 -44.02 53.93
N ALA A 9 1.06 -43.15 54.59
CA ALA A 9 -0.17 -42.60 54.02
C ALA A 9 0.22 -41.57 52.95
N ALA A 10 0.60 -42.07 51.78
CA ALA A 10 0.66 -41.29 50.57
C ALA A 10 -0.77 -40.78 50.29
N LEU A 11 -0.98 -39.49 50.57
CA LEU A 11 -2.13 -38.71 50.12
C LEU A 11 -2.19 -38.79 48.58
N VAL A 12 -2.92 -39.78 48.06
CA VAL A 12 -3.40 -39.81 46.69
C VAL A 12 -4.55 -38.81 46.61
N LEU A 13 -4.21 -37.53 46.53
CA LEU A 13 -5.16 -36.52 46.09
C LEU A 13 -5.43 -36.80 44.61
N PRO A 14 -6.69 -36.99 44.18
CA PRO A 14 -7.01 -37.00 42.76
C PRO A 14 -6.63 -35.62 42.24
N SER A 15 -5.59 -35.58 41.40
CA SER A 15 -5.25 -34.42 40.60
C SER A 15 -6.44 -34.14 39.69
N ILE A 16 -7.29 -33.21 40.14
CA ILE A 16 -8.35 -32.62 39.32
C ILE A 16 -7.61 -31.90 38.20
N ALA A 17 -7.42 -32.60 37.07
CA ALA A 17 -6.92 -32.01 35.85
C ALA A 17 -7.92 -30.92 35.47
N TRP A 18 -7.56 -29.66 35.71
CA TRP A 18 -8.21 -28.53 35.07
C TRP A 18 -8.08 -28.76 33.57
N ALA A 19 -9.17 -29.20 32.95
CA ALA A 19 -9.26 -29.25 31.50
C ALA A 19 -9.10 -27.80 31.02
N GLU A 20 -7.94 -27.50 30.44
CA GLU A 20 -7.68 -26.19 29.88
C GLU A 20 -8.78 -25.89 28.86
N PRO A 21 -9.48 -24.75 28.98
CA PRO A 21 -10.55 -24.41 28.05
C PRO A 21 -10.02 -24.53 26.61
N PRO A 22 -10.77 -25.16 25.69
CA PRO A 22 -10.32 -25.32 24.32
C PRO A 22 -9.93 -23.95 23.77
N ALA A 23 -8.68 -23.84 23.29
CA ALA A 23 -8.15 -22.59 22.76
C ALA A 23 -9.13 -22.00 21.74
N ALA A 24 -9.51 -20.74 21.93
CA ALA A 24 -10.41 -20.06 21.02
C ALA A 24 -9.84 -20.12 19.60
N PRO A 25 -10.68 -20.37 18.58
CA PRO A 25 -10.23 -20.36 17.20
C PRO A 25 -9.57 -19.01 16.88
N PRO A 26 -8.48 -18.99 16.08
CA PRO A 26 -7.81 -17.76 15.73
C PRO A 26 -8.79 -16.80 15.04
N PRO A 27 -8.68 -15.48 15.28
CA PRO A 27 -9.52 -14.51 14.61
C PRO A 27 -9.33 -14.62 13.09
N PRO A 28 -10.38 -14.37 12.30
CA PRO A 28 -10.26 -14.37 10.85
C PRO A 28 -9.26 -13.30 10.40
N PRO A 29 -8.53 -13.53 9.29
CA PRO A 29 -7.59 -12.55 8.76
C PRO A 29 -8.34 -11.25 8.41
N ALA A 30 -7.75 -10.11 8.77
CA ALA A 30 -8.30 -8.81 8.40
C ALA A 30 -8.35 -8.68 6.86
N PRO A 31 -9.42 -8.10 6.29
CA PRO A 31 -9.53 -7.92 4.85
C PRO A 31 -8.44 -6.97 4.34
N PHE A 32 -7.76 -7.36 3.26
CA PHE A 32 -6.70 -6.56 2.65
C PHE A 32 -7.21 -5.23 2.08
N TRP A 33 -8.44 -5.21 1.56
CA TRP A 33 -9.07 -4.01 1.01
C TRP A 33 -9.90 -3.32 2.09
N THR A 34 -9.27 -2.39 2.79
CA THR A 34 -9.97 -1.48 3.71
C THR A 34 -10.41 -0.23 2.95
N GLY A 35 -11.50 0.41 3.39
CA GLY A 35 -11.99 1.68 2.79
C GLY A 35 -10.88 2.74 2.61
N PRO A 36 -10.02 2.97 3.61
CA PRO A 36 -8.88 3.89 3.48
C PRO A 36 -7.87 3.50 2.40
N ARG A 37 -7.56 2.19 2.23
CA ARG A 37 -6.65 1.70 1.19
C ARG A 37 -7.23 1.90 -0.21
N VAL A 38 -8.54 1.66 -0.38
CA VAL A 38 -9.23 1.92 -1.65
C VAL A 38 -9.18 3.41 -1.98
N ALA A 39 -9.49 4.28 -1.01
CA ALA A 39 -9.45 5.72 -1.19
C ALA A 39 -8.03 6.20 -1.57
N ALA A 40 -6.99 5.72 -0.86
CA ALA A 40 -5.61 6.06 -1.17
C ALA A 40 -5.20 5.62 -2.59
N ALA A 41 -5.60 4.41 -3.03
CA ALA A 41 -5.32 3.92 -4.37
C ALA A 41 -5.99 4.77 -5.45
N ILE A 42 -7.25 5.18 -5.24
CA ILE A 42 -7.97 6.06 -6.17
C ILE A 42 -7.29 7.44 -6.24
N VAL A 43 -6.95 8.04 -5.10
CA VAL A 43 -6.28 9.34 -5.06
C VAL A 43 -4.92 9.28 -5.77
N MET A 44 -4.11 8.25 -5.50
CA MET A 44 -2.79 8.12 -6.14
C MET A 44 -2.91 7.92 -7.65
N THR A 45 -3.79 7.03 -8.12
CA THR A 45 -3.95 6.75 -9.55
C THR A 45 -4.50 7.94 -10.33
N THR A 46 -5.51 8.63 -9.79
CA THR A 46 -6.06 9.85 -10.41
C THR A 46 -5.06 10.99 -10.43
N SER A 47 -4.25 11.14 -9.37
CA SER A 47 -3.22 12.19 -9.29
C SER A 47 -2.10 11.99 -10.31
N VAL A 48 -1.65 10.75 -10.51
CA VAL A 48 -0.69 10.42 -11.56
C VAL A 48 -1.27 10.74 -12.95
N GLY A 49 -2.54 10.42 -13.18
CA GLY A 49 -3.24 10.78 -14.42
C GLY A 49 -3.26 12.28 -14.68
N ALA A 50 -3.50 13.09 -13.65
CA ALA A 50 -3.46 14.54 -13.74
C ALA A 50 -2.07 15.07 -14.09
N ILE A 51 -1.00 14.50 -13.51
CA ILE A 51 0.38 14.88 -13.83
C ILE A 51 0.72 14.57 -15.29
N VAL A 52 0.34 13.38 -15.78
CA VAL A 52 0.58 12.97 -17.18
C VAL A 52 -0.17 13.91 -18.14
N ALA A 53 -1.45 14.18 -17.87
CA ALA A 53 -2.21 15.13 -18.67
C ALA A 53 -1.55 16.52 -18.66
N GLY A 54 -1.13 17.01 -17.49
CA GLY A 54 -0.43 18.29 -17.35
C GLY A 54 0.86 18.35 -18.17
N ALA A 55 1.65 17.28 -18.19
CA ALA A 55 2.87 17.20 -19.00
C ALA A 55 2.59 17.27 -20.52
N VAL A 56 1.51 16.63 -20.99
CA VAL A 56 1.10 16.70 -22.40
C VAL A 56 0.71 18.13 -22.80
N TYR A 57 -0.08 18.81 -21.96
CA TYR A 57 -0.45 20.21 -22.22
C TYR A 57 0.76 21.16 -22.15
N ALA A 58 1.73 20.88 -21.27
CA ALA A 58 2.97 21.64 -21.21
C ALA A 58 3.79 21.50 -22.50
N ALA A 59 3.93 20.28 -23.04
CA ALA A 59 4.62 20.05 -24.31
C ALA A 59 3.94 20.77 -25.49
N ARG A 60 2.60 20.71 -25.56
CA ARG A 60 1.83 21.43 -26.58
C ARG A 60 1.98 22.95 -26.48
N SER A 61 2.05 23.48 -25.26
CA SER A 61 2.32 24.90 -25.06
C SER A 61 3.70 25.31 -25.57
N ASP A 62 4.71 24.44 -25.44
CA ASP A 62 6.07 24.72 -25.93
C ASP A 62 6.12 24.67 -27.46
N GLU A 63 5.46 23.70 -28.08
CA GLU A 63 5.32 23.63 -29.54
C GLU A 63 4.63 24.88 -30.10
N ALA A 64 3.54 25.33 -29.45
CA ALA A 64 2.85 26.56 -29.83
C ALA A 64 3.74 27.79 -29.67
N ASN A 65 4.54 27.88 -28.60
CA ASN A 65 5.50 28.97 -28.40
C ASN A 65 6.65 28.94 -29.42
N ALA A 66 7.12 27.77 -29.83
CA ALA A 66 8.10 27.64 -30.88
C ALA A 66 7.54 28.13 -32.22
N ALA A 67 6.28 27.82 -32.52
CA ALA A 67 5.59 28.27 -33.73
C ALA A 67 5.40 29.80 -33.77
N LEU A 68 5.20 30.46 -32.62
CA LEU A 68 5.08 31.93 -32.55
C LEU A 68 6.27 32.68 -33.14
N LYS A 69 7.47 32.09 -33.12
CA LYS A 69 8.67 32.71 -33.67
C LYS A 69 8.58 32.97 -35.18
N TYR A 70 7.71 32.23 -35.89
CA TYR A 70 7.48 32.39 -37.32
C TYR A 70 6.33 33.35 -37.66
N HIS A 71 5.48 33.65 -36.67
CA HIS A 71 4.23 34.41 -36.84
C HIS A 71 4.25 35.78 -36.13
N CYS A 72 5.30 36.08 -35.37
CA CYS A 72 5.50 37.35 -34.68
C CYS A 72 6.80 38.02 -35.12
N LEU A 73 6.81 39.36 -35.10
CA LEU A 73 8.02 40.11 -35.43
C LEU A 73 9.09 39.89 -34.35
N THR A 74 10.32 39.60 -34.79
CA THR A 74 11.47 39.44 -33.89
C THR A 74 11.81 40.73 -33.14
N SER A 75 11.48 41.88 -33.73
CA SER A 75 11.69 43.22 -33.14
C SER A 75 10.60 43.62 -32.13
N ASP A 76 9.39 43.08 -32.24
CA ASP A 76 8.28 43.34 -31.33
C ASP A 76 7.44 42.07 -31.12
N PRO A 77 7.66 41.33 -30.00
CA PRO A 77 6.95 40.10 -29.67
C PRO A 77 5.43 40.27 -29.45
N ASN A 78 4.91 41.50 -29.46
CA ASN A 78 3.48 41.76 -29.32
C ASN A 78 2.78 42.01 -30.67
N GLN A 79 3.55 42.20 -31.75
CA GLN A 79 3.06 42.34 -33.11
C GLN A 79 3.12 40.97 -33.81
N CYS A 80 1.98 40.30 -33.87
CA CYS A 80 1.84 39.00 -34.52
C CYS A 80 0.78 39.08 -35.63
N ASP A 81 0.85 38.17 -36.60
CA ASP A 81 -0.24 37.96 -37.53
C ASP A 81 -1.46 37.31 -36.85
N ALA A 82 -2.56 37.16 -37.60
CA ALA A 82 -3.80 36.57 -37.06
C ALA A 82 -3.59 35.14 -36.53
N GLU A 83 -2.71 34.37 -37.17
CA GLU A 83 -2.37 33.00 -36.76
C GLU A 83 -1.56 33.00 -35.46
N GLY A 84 -0.60 33.92 -35.31
CA GLY A 84 0.19 34.11 -34.11
C GLY A 84 -0.65 34.48 -32.89
N TYR A 85 -1.68 35.32 -33.06
CA TYR A 85 -2.62 35.58 -31.96
C TYR A 85 -3.43 34.33 -31.56
N ALA A 86 -3.84 33.51 -32.52
CA ALA A 86 -4.53 32.24 -32.24
C ALA A 86 -3.61 31.25 -31.51
N LEU A 87 -2.35 31.09 -31.95
CA LEU A 87 -1.34 30.27 -31.32
C LEU A 87 -1.02 30.72 -29.89
N ARG A 88 -0.95 32.04 -29.65
CA ARG A 88 -0.72 32.61 -28.32
C ARG A 88 -1.89 32.36 -27.37
N GLY A 89 -3.12 32.46 -27.88
CA GLY A 89 -4.32 32.10 -27.12
C GLY A 89 -4.32 30.61 -26.74
N LYS A 90 -3.89 29.75 -27.65
CA LYS A 90 -3.78 28.31 -27.40
C LYS A 90 -2.68 27.99 -26.38
N ALA A 91 -1.48 28.54 -26.54
CA ALA A 91 -0.35 28.36 -25.62
C ALA A 91 -0.71 28.81 -24.19
N THR A 92 -1.38 29.96 -24.05
CA THR A 92 -1.79 30.45 -22.72
C THR A 92 -2.87 29.58 -22.08
N THR A 93 -3.80 29.04 -22.87
CA THR A 93 -4.84 28.12 -22.37
C THR A 93 -4.22 26.79 -21.95
N ASP A 94 -3.41 26.18 -22.81
CA ASP A 94 -2.73 24.91 -22.56
C ASP A 94 -1.77 25.03 -21.36
N GLY A 95 -1.02 26.14 -21.24
CA GLY A 95 -0.14 26.41 -20.11
C GLY A 95 -0.90 26.55 -18.77
N ARG A 96 -2.09 27.17 -18.78
CA ARG A 96 -2.95 27.24 -17.59
C ARG A 96 -3.46 25.88 -17.17
N VAL A 97 -3.92 25.07 -18.13
CA VAL A 97 -4.37 23.69 -17.89
C VAL A 97 -3.23 22.83 -17.37
N ALA A 98 -2.03 22.95 -17.94
CA ALA A 98 -0.85 22.24 -17.46
C ALA A 98 -0.51 22.61 -16.01
N THR A 99 -0.51 23.90 -15.68
CA THR A 99 -0.18 24.39 -14.33
C THR A 99 -1.20 23.89 -13.30
N THR A 100 -2.50 23.95 -13.60
CA THR A 100 -3.54 23.47 -12.68
C THR A 100 -3.49 21.95 -12.54
N ALA A 101 -3.32 21.21 -13.64
CA ALA A 101 -3.23 19.75 -13.61
C ALA A 101 -2.00 19.25 -12.84
N LEU A 102 -0.83 19.88 -13.04
CA LEU A 102 0.38 19.57 -12.29
C LEU A 102 0.24 19.96 -10.82
N GLY A 103 -0.33 21.14 -10.51
CA GLY A 103 -0.53 21.60 -9.14
C GLY A 103 -1.48 20.68 -8.35
N VAL A 104 -2.65 20.36 -8.93
CA VAL A 104 -3.63 19.45 -8.34
C VAL A 104 -3.06 18.03 -8.25
N GLY A 105 -2.40 17.55 -9.30
CA GLY A 105 -1.77 16.23 -9.33
C GLY A 105 -0.68 16.09 -8.26
N ALA A 106 0.22 17.05 -8.15
CA ALA A 106 1.26 17.05 -7.13
C ALA A 106 0.64 17.07 -5.71
N ALA A 107 -0.31 17.97 -5.45
CA ALA A 107 -0.99 18.04 -4.17
C ALA A 107 -1.71 16.72 -3.82
N GLY A 108 -2.35 16.08 -4.81
CA GLY A 108 -3.01 14.79 -4.64
C GLY A 108 -2.04 13.65 -4.33
N VAL A 109 -0.87 13.60 -4.97
CA VAL A 109 0.20 12.64 -4.64
C VAL A 109 0.67 12.83 -3.20
N PHE A 110 0.95 14.08 -2.79
CA PHE A 110 1.34 14.37 -1.40
C PHE A 110 0.28 13.94 -0.39
N LEU A 111 -0.99 14.26 -0.65
CA LEU A 111 -2.10 13.85 0.22
C LEU A 111 -2.24 12.33 0.29
N GLY A 112 -2.12 11.63 -0.84
CA GLY A 112 -2.17 10.17 -0.90
C GLY A 112 -1.05 9.52 -0.08
N LEU A 113 0.16 10.05 -0.17
CA LEU A 113 1.31 9.61 0.64
C LEU A 113 1.07 9.83 2.13
N VAL A 114 0.59 11.01 2.53
CA VAL A 114 0.29 11.33 3.94
C VAL A 114 -0.80 10.40 4.49
N LEU A 115 -1.87 10.16 3.73
CA LEU A 115 -2.93 9.24 4.12
C LEU A 115 -2.44 7.79 4.25
N GLY A 116 -1.51 7.37 3.38
CA GLY A 116 -0.85 6.07 3.47
C GLY A 116 0.04 5.94 4.70
N TRP A 117 0.73 7.03 5.10
CA TRP A 117 1.62 7.01 6.26
C TRP A 117 0.87 7.03 7.60
N ILE A 118 -0.21 7.80 7.70
CA ILE A 118 -0.99 7.94 8.95
C ILE A 118 -1.82 6.67 9.25
N ASN A 119 -2.05 5.78 8.27
CA ASN A 119 -2.75 4.50 8.47
C ASN A 119 -1.77 3.30 8.52
N PRO A 120 -1.23 2.94 9.70
CA PRO A 120 -0.28 1.82 9.84
C PRO A 120 -0.90 0.45 9.57
N GLU A 121 -2.24 0.33 9.58
CA GLU A 121 -2.93 -0.89 9.13
C GLU A 121 -2.70 -1.19 7.64
N ALA A 122 -2.10 -0.26 6.87
CA ALA A 122 -1.62 -0.49 5.52
C ALA A 122 -0.44 -1.47 5.42
N HIS A 123 0.23 -1.77 6.54
CA HIS A 123 1.23 -2.83 6.61
C HIS A 123 0.52 -4.12 7.06
N PRO A 124 0.15 -5.04 6.15
CA PRO A 124 -0.17 -6.39 6.60
C PRO A 124 1.09 -6.90 7.29
N SER A 125 1.04 -7.12 8.61
CA SER A 125 2.04 -7.95 9.24
C SER A 125 1.99 -9.27 8.47
N PRO A 126 3.05 -9.66 7.73
CA PRO A 126 2.99 -10.89 6.96
C PRO A 126 2.61 -11.99 7.94
N ALA A 127 1.52 -12.71 7.64
CA ALA A 127 1.04 -13.78 8.50
C ALA A 127 2.27 -14.66 8.83
N PRO A 128 2.59 -14.88 10.12
CA PRO A 128 3.81 -15.59 10.46
C PRO A 128 3.71 -16.99 9.86
N VAL A 129 4.51 -17.26 8.84
CA VAL A 129 4.62 -18.58 8.23
C VAL A 129 5.20 -19.49 9.29
N LYS A 130 4.32 -20.24 9.98
CA LYS A 130 4.73 -21.23 10.96
C LYS A 130 5.13 -22.48 10.22
N VAL A 131 6.44 -22.71 10.12
CA VAL A 131 7.00 -23.98 9.69
C VAL A 131 7.23 -24.82 10.94
N THR A 132 6.48 -25.90 11.08
CA THR A 132 6.71 -26.88 12.15
C THR A 132 7.50 -28.04 11.58
N VAL A 133 8.65 -28.30 12.18
CA VAL A 133 9.52 -29.42 11.84
C VAL A 133 9.44 -30.42 12.99
N ALA A 134 8.98 -31.64 12.70
CA ALA A 134 8.90 -32.71 13.69
C ALA A 134 9.65 -33.96 13.19
N PRO A 135 10.45 -34.61 14.05
CA PRO A 135 11.05 -35.89 13.72
C PRO A 135 9.97 -36.99 13.74
N VAL A 136 10.02 -37.87 12.74
CA VAL A 136 9.18 -39.07 12.71
C VAL A 136 10.07 -40.29 12.89
N VAL A 137 9.85 -41.01 13.99
CA VAL A 137 10.53 -42.27 14.30
C VAL A 137 9.48 -43.37 14.33
N GLY A 138 9.52 -44.25 13.34
CA GLY A 138 8.69 -45.45 13.25
C GLY A 138 9.54 -46.70 13.05
N GLY A 139 8.99 -47.88 13.36
CA GLY A 139 9.74 -49.16 13.35
C GLY A 139 10.40 -49.53 12.02
N THR A 140 10.03 -48.89 10.91
CA THR A 140 10.61 -49.10 9.56
C THR A 140 10.96 -47.80 8.82
N MET A 141 10.77 -46.62 9.41
CA MET A 141 11.05 -45.34 8.75
C MET A 141 11.58 -44.30 9.74
N GLN A 142 12.64 -43.60 9.33
CA GLN A 142 13.18 -42.43 10.01
C GLN A 142 13.17 -41.27 9.02
N GLY A 143 12.57 -40.15 9.41
CA GLY A 143 12.47 -38.99 8.54
C GLY A 143 12.10 -37.72 9.28
N ILE A 144 12.12 -36.62 8.55
CA ILE A 144 11.71 -35.30 9.03
C ILE A 144 10.46 -34.92 8.26
N VAL A 145 9.40 -34.57 8.97
CA VAL A 145 8.20 -33.98 8.35
C VAL A 145 8.25 -32.48 8.55
N VAL A 146 8.16 -31.76 7.44
CA VAL A 146 8.03 -30.31 7.41
C VAL A 146 6.59 -30.00 7.01
N MET A 147 5.84 -29.41 7.94
CA MET A 147 4.50 -28.91 7.65
C MET A 147 4.54 -27.38 7.62
N GLY A 148 4.17 -26.82 6.47
CA GLY A 148 3.87 -25.40 6.32
C GLY A 148 2.37 -25.18 6.45
N ARG A 149 1.97 -24.19 7.26
CA ARG A 149 0.61 -23.65 7.26
C ARG A 149 0.66 -22.25 6.65
N PHE A 150 0.05 -22.12 5.48
CA PHE A 150 -0.10 -20.88 4.72
C PHE A 150 -1.51 -20.31 4.88
#